data_AF-A0A967FJ12-F1
#
_entry.id   AF-A0A967FJ12-F1
#
_cell.length_a   1.000
_cell.length_b   1.000
_cell.length_c   1.000
_cell.angle_alpha   90.00
_cell.angle_beta   90.00
_cell.angle_gamma   90.00
#
_symmetry.space_group_name_H-M   'P 1'
#
loop_
_entity.id
_entity.type
_entity.pdbx_description
1 polymer ?
#
loop_
_entity_poly.entity_id
_entity_poly.type
_entity_poly.pdbx_seq_one_letter_code
_entity_poly.pdbx_strand_id
1 'polypeptide(L)'
;MTFIAIIGAATAVFAAMVSLTQSDIKKILAYSTISQIGFMIMACGLGAFAVAIFHLLAHGFYKAFFFLSTGNALRSVEQSLGHGDPDHPVSEGMG
;
A
#
# COMPACT_ATOMS: atom_id res chain seq x y z
N MET A 1 12.54 -11.36 25.74
CA MET A 1 11.92 -10.32 24.90
C MET A 1 12.90 -9.76 23.85
N THR A 2 14.18 -9.63 24.17
CA THR A 2 15.26 -9.22 23.23
C THR A 2 15.34 -10.08 21.96
N PHE A 3 15.10 -11.40 22.08
CA PHE A 3 15.09 -12.30 20.92
C PHE A 3 14.01 -11.92 19.89
N ILE A 4 12.81 -11.56 20.36
CA ILE A 4 11.69 -11.11 19.52
C ILE A 4 12.03 -9.76 18.87
N ALA A 5 12.67 -8.86 19.63
CA ALA A 5 13.13 -7.58 19.11
C ALA A 5 14.13 -7.76 17.95
N ILE A 6 15.11 -8.66 18.11
CA ILE A 6 16.14 -8.94 17.11
C ILE A 6 15.50 -9.57 15.85
N ILE A 7 14.60 -10.55 16.01
CA ILE A 7 13.91 -11.18 14.87
C ILE A 7 13.02 -10.18 14.14
N GLY A 8 12.28 -9.33 14.87
CA GLY A 8 11.45 -8.28 14.29
C GLY A 8 12.27 -7.27 13.49
N ALA A 9 13.41 -6.83 14.06
CA ALA A 9 14.33 -5.90 13.39
C ALA A 9 14.95 -6.50 12.12
N ALA A 10 15.46 -7.74 12.19
CA ALA A 10 16.04 -8.44 11.05
C ALA A 10 15.01 -8.62 9.91
N THR A 11 13.79 -9.02 10.26
CA THR A 11 12.68 -9.16 9.29
C THR A 11 12.31 -7.82 8.67
N ALA A 12 12.23 -6.76 9.48
CA ALA A 12 11.87 -5.42 9.01
C ALA A 12 12.87 -4.90 7.97
N VAL A 13 14.15 -5.02 8.29
CA VAL A 13 15.26 -4.56 7.43
C VAL A 13 15.35 -5.42 6.16
N PHE A 14 15.22 -6.73 6.27
CA PHE A 14 15.23 -7.63 5.12
C PHE A 14 14.07 -7.33 4.16
N ALA A 15 12.84 -7.21 4.67
CA ALA A 15 11.68 -6.89 3.86
C ALA A 15 11.78 -5.51 3.19
N ALA A 16 12.36 -4.51 3.89
CA ALA A 16 12.62 -3.20 3.31
C ALA A 16 13.62 -3.27 2.15
N MET A 17 14.73 -4.00 2.32
CA MET A 17 15.73 -4.18 1.26
C MET A 17 15.14 -4.90 0.05
N VAL A 18 14.35 -5.96 0.25
CA VAL A 18 13.69 -6.68 -0.84
C VAL A 18 12.66 -5.78 -1.54
N SER A 19 11.95 -4.91 -0.81
CA SER A 19 11.00 -3.96 -1.40
C SER A 19 11.65 -3.02 -2.41
N LEU A 20 12.88 -2.55 -2.14
CA LEU A 20 13.62 -1.63 -3.00
C LEU A 20 14.03 -2.25 -4.34
N THR A 21 14.15 -3.58 -4.40
CA THR A 21 14.56 -4.30 -5.61
C THR A 21 13.37 -4.81 -6.43
N GLN A 22 12.14 -4.69 -5.93
CA GLN A 22 10.93 -5.06 -6.69
C GLN A 22 10.57 -3.96 -7.69
N SER A 23 10.31 -4.34 -8.93
CA SER A 23 9.81 -3.46 -10.00
C SER A 23 8.27 -3.41 -10.06
N ASP A 24 7.58 -4.38 -9.45
CA ASP A 24 6.11 -4.43 -9.40
C ASP A 24 5.57 -3.61 -8.23
N ILE A 25 4.80 -2.54 -8.51
CA ILE A 25 4.19 -1.68 -7.47
C ILE A 25 3.39 -2.48 -6.43
N LYS A 26 2.70 -3.56 -6.86
CA LYS A 26 1.92 -4.43 -5.97
C LYS A 26 2.81 -5.21 -5.00
N LYS A 27 3.99 -5.65 -5.44
CA LYS A 27 4.95 -6.36 -4.60
C LYS A 27 5.67 -5.41 -3.66
N ILE A 28 6.08 -4.24 -4.13
CA ILE A 28 6.63 -3.16 -3.29
C ILE A 28 5.65 -2.85 -2.15
N LEU A 29 4.35 -2.76 -2.47
CA LEU A 29 3.31 -2.52 -1.47
C LEU A 29 3.10 -3.69 -0.50
N ALA A 30 3.27 -4.94 -0.95
CA ALA A 30 3.18 -6.09 -0.07
C ALA A 30 4.37 -6.13 0.91
N TYR A 31 5.59 -5.95 0.40
CA TYR A 31 6.81 -5.94 1.20
C TYR A 31 6.89 -4.77 2.18
N SER A 32 6.29 -3.62 1.85
CA SER A 32 6.20 -2.49 2.81
C SER A 32 5.39 -2.83 4.06
N THR A 33 4.31 -3.62 3.94
CA THR A 33 3.57 -4.11 5.12
C THR A 33 4.37 -5.12 5.92
N ILE A 34 5.07 -6.03 5.25
CA ILE A 34 5.89 -7.03 5.95
C ILE A 34 6.99 -6.33 6.77
N SER A 35 7.61 -5.29 6.21
CA SER A 35 8.58 -4.47 6.92
C SER A 35 7.98 -3.75 8.13
N GLN A 36 6.80 -3.14 7.95
CA GLN A 36 6.14 -2.38 9.02
C GLN A 36 5.60 -3.28 10.15
N ILE A 37 5.09 -4.46 9.83
CA ILE A 37 4.71 -5.49 10.82
C ILE A 37 5.95 -5.98 11.57
N GLY A 38 7.07 -6.22 10.86
CA GLY A 38 8.35 -6.54 11.49
C GLY A 38 8.80 -5.48 12.50
N PHE A 39 8.62 -4.20 12.16
CA PHE A 39 8.92 -3.08 13.05
C PHE A 39 7.98 -3.03 14.28
N MET A 40 6.70 -3.36 14.11
CA MET A 40 5.76 -3.49 15.24
C MET A 40 6.12 -4.65 16.16
N ILE A 41 6.56 -5.78 15.60
CA ILE A 41 7.04 -6.94 16.38
C ILE A 41 8.33 -6.60 17.12
N MET A 42 9.22 -5.81 16.51
CA MET A 42 10.40 -5.27 17.18
C MET A 42 10.01 -4.40 18.38
N ALA A 43 9.06 -3.48 18.20
CA ALA A 43 8.57 -2.59 19.27
C ALA A 43 7.93 -3.38 20.43
N CYS A 44 7.17 -4.44 20.12
CA CYS A 44 6.68 -5.39 21.13
C CYS A 44 7.81 -6.10 21.89
N GLY A 45 8.88 -6.50 21.20
CA GLY A 45 10.06 -7.12 21.81
C GLY A 45 10.86 -6.18 22.72
N LEU A 46 10.75 -4.87 22.51
CA LEU A 46 11.34 -3.81 23.34
C LEU A 46 10.43 -3.41 24.52
N GLY A 47 9.22 -3.97 24.63
CA GLY A 47 8.24 -3.63 25.67
C GLY A 47 7.41 -2.37 25.38
N ALA A 48 7.59 -1.74 24.20
CA ALA A 48 6.87 -0.54 23.79
C ALA A 48 5.51 -0.87 23.14
N PHE A 49 4.67 -1.61 23.85
CA PHE A 49 3.39 -2.12 23.33
C PHE A 49 2.40 -1.02 22.94
N ALA A 50 2.33 0.07 23.71
CA ALA A 50 1.46 1.21 23.39
C ALA A 50 1.83 1.82 22.03
N VAL A 51 3.13 1.99 21.76
CA VAL A 51 3.63 2.49 20.47
C VAL A 51 3.33 1.49 19.35
N ALA A 52 3.53 0.20 19.58
CA ALA A 52 3.23 -0.84 18.60
C ALA A 52 1.75 -0.88 18.20
N ILE A 53 0.84 -0.76 19.17
CA ILE A 53 -0.62 -0.74 18.91
C ILE A 53 -1.04 0.56 18.20
N PHE A 54 -0.54 1.71 18.64
CA PHE A 54 -0.80 2.98 17.95
C PHE A 54 -0.33 2.94 16.50
N HIS A 55 0.89 2.42 16.27
CA HIS A 55 1.46 2.25 14.93
C HIS A 55 0.63 1.27 14.09
N LEU A 56 0.12 0.19 14.70
CA LEU A 56 -0.76 -0.80 14.04
C LEU A 56 -2.04 -0.15 13.51
N LEU A 57 -2.70 0.64 14.35
CA LEU A 57 -3.92 1.36 13.96
C LEU A 57 -3.63 2.35 12.84
N ALA A 58 -2.62 3.21 13.00
CA ALA A 58 -2.23 4.21 12.00
C ALA A 58 -1.85 3.55 10.65
N HIS A 59 -1.09 2.46 10.69
CA HIS A 59 -0.74 1.68 9.51
C HIS A 59 -1.96 1.07 8.83
N GLY A 60 -2.90 0.51 9.60
CA GLY A 60 -4.14 -0.06 9.09
C GLY A 60 -4.99 0.98 8.33
N PHE A 61 -5.16 2.17 8.90
CA PHE A 61 -5.88 3.26 8.24
C PHE A 61 -5.18 3.71 6.96
N TYR A 62 -3.86 3.89 6.99
CA TYR A 62 -3.09 4.31 5.81
C TYR A 62 -3.17 3.29 4.67
N LYS A 63 -3.06 1.99 5.01
CA LYS A 63 -3.20 0.89 4.04
C LYS A 63 -4.60 0.80 3.45
N ALA A 64 -5.64 0.96 4.26
CA ALA A 64 -7.03 0.98 3.78
C ALA A 64 -7.27 2.15 2.81
N PHE A 65 -6.75 3.34 3.15
CA PHE A 65 -6.79 4.50 2.26
C PHE A 65 -6.06 4.25 0.94
N PHE A 66 -4.84 3.69 0.97
CA PHE A 66 -4.08 3.42 -0.25
C PHE A 66 -4.78 2.39 -1.14
N PHE A 67 -5.39 1.36 -0.55
CA PHE A 67 -6.15 0.36 -1.30
C PHE A 67 -7.40 0.96 -1.95
N LEU A 68 -8.14 1.79 -1.21
CA LEU A 68 -9.32 2.50 -1.73
C LEU A 68 -8.94 3.48 -2.85
N SER A 69 -7.88 4.27 -2.65
CA SER A 69 -7.37 5.23 -3.63
C SER A 69 -6.87 4.55 -4.90
N THR A 70 -6.09 3.47 -4.78
CA THR A 70 -5.61 2.69 -5.93
C THR A 70 -6.77 2.03 -6.69
N GLY A 71 -7.78 1.52 -5.96
CA GLY A 71 -8.99 0.95 -6.56
C GLY A 71 -9.82 1.98 -7.35
N ASN A 72 -9.93 3.21 -6.85
CA ASN A 72 -10.64 4.29 -7.56
C ASN A 72 -9.86 4.79 -8.79
N ALA A 73 -8.54 4.90 -8.68
CA ALA A 73 -7.66 5.29 -9.77
C ALA A 73 -7.66 4.27 -10.90
N LEU A 74 -7.59 2.97 -10.58
CA LEU A 74 -7.61 1.90 -11.58
C LEU A 74 -8.90 1.91 -12.40
N ARG A 75 -10.06 2.08 -11.74
CA ARG A 75 -11.36 2.15 -12.42
C ARG A 75 -11.46 3.37 -13.35
N SER A 76 -10.88 4.51 -12.96
CA SER A 76 -10.83 5.71 -13.81
C SER A 76 -9.96 5.50 -15.06
N VAL A 77 -8.81 4.83 -14.91
CA VAL A 77 -7.92 4.49 -16.04
C VAL A 77 -8.60 3.52 -17.00
N GLU A 78 -9.30 2.50 -16.48
CA GLU A 78 -10.04 1.55 -17.31
C GLU A 78 -11.21 2.20 -18.08
N GLN A 79 -11.95 3.12 -17.45
CA GLN A 79 -12.98 3.91 -18.14
C GLN A 79 -12.40 4.83 -19.23
N SER A 80 -11.20 5.37 -19.02
CA SER A 80 -10.53 6.27 -19.98
C SER A 80 -9.97 5.50 -21.19
N LEU A 81 -9.46 4.28 -20.97
CA LEU A 81 -8.96 3.40 -22.04
C LEU A 81 -10.09 2.72 -22.82
N GLY A 82 -11.28 2.58 -22.22
CA GLY A 82 -12.50 2.13 -22.91
C GLY A 82 -13.15 3.17 -23.82
N HIS A 83 -12.64 4.42 -23.84
CA HIS A 83 -13.09 5.49 -24.74
C HIS A 83 -11.98 5.87 -25.74
N GLY A 84 -11.83 5.08 -26.80
CA GLY A 84 -11.64 5.62 -28.15
C GLY A 84 -12.85 5.12 -28.93
N ASP A 85 -13.79 5.92 -29.42
CA ASP A 85 -13.76 7.22 -30.14
C ASP A 85 -15.23 7.75 -30.17
N PRO A 86 -15.54 8.95 -30.70
CA PRO A 86 -15.26 10.31 -30.24
C PRO A 86 -16.55 11.03 -29.76
N ASP A 87 -16.41 12.22 -29.19
CA ASP A 87 -17.49 13.20 -29.18
C ASP A 87 -17.97 13.46 -30.62
N HIS A 88 -19.28 13.33 -30.86
CA HIS A 88 -19.92 13.95 -32.00
C HIS A 88 -20.73 15.15 -31.51
N PRO A 89 -20.19 16.38 -31.53
CA PRO A 89 -21.02 17.56 -31.58
C PRO A 89 -21.22 17.94 -33.06
N VAL A 90 -22.47 18.12 -33.50
CA VAL A 90 -22.96 19.21 -34.37
C VAL A 90 -24.30 18.81 -35.00
N SER A 91 -25.22 19.77 -34.90
CA SER A 91 -26.56 19.86 -35.47
C SER A 91 -26.61 19.73 -37.00
N GLU A 92 -27.50 18.88 -37.53
CA GLU A 92 -28.15 18.89 -38.86
C GLU A 92 -29.30 17.87 -38.76
N GLY A 93 -30.53 18.04 -39.22
CA GLY A 93 -31.23 19.06 -39.99
C GLY A 93 -32.72 18.66 -40.06
N MET A 94 -33.54 19.59 -40.53
CA MET A 94 -34.99 19.49 -40.73
C MET A 94 -35.44 18.24 -41.51
N GLY A 95 -36.63 17.75 -41.18
CA GLY A 95 -37.40 16.74 -41.92
C GLY A 95 -38.73 16.49 -41.23
#